data_AF-A0A6H0WB77-F1
#
_entry.id   AF-A0A6H0WB77-F1
#
_cell.length_a   1.000
_cell.length_b   1.000
_cell.length_c   1.000
_cell.angle_alpha   90.00
_cell.angle_beta   90.00
_cell.angle_gamma   90.00
#
_symmetry.space_group_name_H-M   'P 1'
#
loop_
_entity.id
_entity.type
_entity.pdbx_description
1 polymer ?
#
loop_
_entity_poly.entity_id
_entity_poly.type
_entity_poly.pdbx_seq_one_letter_code
_entity_poly.pdbx_strand_id
1 'polypeptide(L)'
;MKTATNIYIFNLALADTLVLLTLPFQGTDILLGFWPFGNALCKTVIAIDYYNMFTSTFTLTAMSVDRYVAICHPIRALDVRTSSKAQAVNVAIWALASVVGVPVAIMGSAQVEDE
;
A
#
# COMPACT_ATOMS: atom_id res chain seq x y z
N MET A 1 5.36 18.26 19.74
CA MET A 1 4.07 17.69 19.26
C MET A 1 4.35 16.68 18.16
N LYS A 2 4.52 15.40 18.51
CA LYS A 2 4.58 14.29 17.53
C LYS A 2 3.29 13.49 17.65
N THR A 3 2.21 13.98 17.05
CA THR A 3 0.88 13.35 17.11
C THR A 3 0.87 12.13 16.19
N ALA A 4 0.23 11.01 16.57
CA ALA A 4 0.20 9.79 15.74
C ALA A 4 -0.32 10.03 14.32
N THR A 5 -1.15 11.05 14.13
CA THR A 5 -1.57 11.59 12.83
C THR A 5 -0.40 11.83 11.87
N ASN A 6 0.72 12.35 12.36
CA ASN A 6 1.89 12.67 11.53
C ASN A 6 2.60 11.39 11.01
N ILE A 7 2.53 10.29 11.78
CA ILE A 7 3.08 8.99 11.38
C ILE A 7 2.20 8.35 10.29
N TYR A 8 0.87 8.49 10.41
CA TYR A 8 -0.06 8.04 9.37
C TYR A 8 0.13 8.81 8.07
N ILE A 9 0.19 10.14 8.14
CA ILE A 9 0.42 10.99 6.96
C ILE A 9 1.75 10.64 6.29
N PHE A 10 2.82 10.41 7.06
CA PHE A 10 4.11 10.01 6.49
C PHE A 10 4.07 8.63 5.81
N ASN A 11 3.44 7.62 6.42
CA ASN A 11 3.29 6.30 5.80
C ASN A 11 2.46 6.36 4.52
N LEU A 12 1.40 7.17 4.52
CA LEU A 12 0.57 7.41 3.35
C LEU A 12 1.39 8.05 2.22
N ALA A 13 2.09 9.15 2.52
CA ALA A 13 2.93 9.84 1.55
C ALA A 13 4.04 8.95 0.98
N LEU A 14 4.64 8.09 1.81
CA LEU A 14 5.64 7.13 1.37
C LEU A 14 5.02 6.10 0.42
N ALA A 15 3.86 5.52 0.77
CA ALA A 15 3.14 4.58 -0.08
C ALA A 15 2.73 5.21 -1.43
N ASP A 16 2.25 6.46 -1.42
CA ASP A 16 1.87 7.19 -2.64
C ASP A 16 3.09 7.50 -3.51
N THR A 17 4.21 7.87 -2.90
CA THR A 17 5.47 8.09 -3.63
C THR A 17 5.94 6.79 -4.30
N LEU A 18 5.84 5.66 -3.60
CA LEU A 18 6.18 4.35 -4.15
C LEU A 18 5.32 4.01 -5.38
N VAL A 19 4.02 4.29 -5.35
CA VAL A 19 3.12 4.07 -6.51
C VAL A 19 3.41 5.05 -7.66
N LEU A 20 3.74 6.31 -7.35
CA LEU A 20 4.13 7.28 -8.37
C LEU A 20 5.40 6.86 -9.12
N LEU A 21 6.32 6.16 -8.45
CA LEU A 21 7.51 5.59 -9.08
C LEU A 21 7.19 4.40 -10.00
N THR A 22 6.07 3.68 -9.80
CA THR A 22 5.66 2.58 -10.68
C THR A 22 4.87 3.05 -11.90
N LEU A 23 4.24 4.23 -11.85
CA LEU A 23 3.49 4.82 -12.96
C LEU A 23 4.19 4.86 -14.33
N PRO A 24 5.47 5.24 -14.48
CA PRO A 24 6.12 5.23 -15.79
C PRO A 24 6.22 3.81 -16.40
N PHE A 25 6.36 2.78 -15.58
CA PHE A 25 6.38 1.39 -16.03
C PHE A 25 5.00 0.91 -16.49
N GLN A 26 3.93 1.33 -15.79
CA GLN A 26 2.57 1.06 -16.24
C GLN A 26 2.19 1.87 -17.49
N GLY A 27 2.65 3.12 -17.58
CA GLY A 27 2.43 3.94 -18.76
C GLY A 27 3.09 3.35 -20.00
N THR A 28 4.26 2.74 -19.87
CA THR A 28 4.92 2.04 -20.98
C THR A 28 4.19 0.76 -21.37
N ASP A 29 3.70 -0.04 -20.42
CA ASP A 29 2.84 -1.19 -20.70
C ASP A 29 1.56 -0.81 -21.48
N ILE A 30 0.87 0.26 -21.05
CA ILE A 30 -0.33 0.76 -21.72
C ILE A 30 -0.03 1.30 -23.12
N LEU A 31 1.11 1.98 -23.32
CA LEU A 31 1.49 2.56 -24.60
C LEU A 31 1.99 1.53 -25.62
N LEU A 32 2.74 0.54 -25.16
CA LEU A 32 3.30 -0.52 -26.01
C LEU A 32 2.29 -1.67 -26.22
N GLY A 33 1.32 -1.82 -25.32
CA GLY A 33 0.37 -2.94 -25.33
C GLY A 33 0.95 -4.27 -24.83
N PHE A 34 2.23 -4.28 -24.43
CA PHE A 34 2.93 -5.43 -23.86
C PHE A 34 3.95 -4.97 -22.80
N TRP A 35 4.37 -5.89 -21.93
CA TRP A 35 5.27 -5.59 -20.81
C TRP A 35 6.75 -5.92 -21.11
N PRO A 36 7.63 -4.92 -21.35
CA PRO A 36 9.02 -5.17 -21.77
C PRO A 36 10.01 -5.37 -20.61
N PHE A 37 9.65 -5.08 -19.36
CA PHE A 37 10.58 -5.07 -18.21
C PHE A 37 10.77 -6.45 -17.54
N GLY A 38 10.16 -7.48 -18.12
CA GLY A 38 10.23 -8.85 -17.60
C GLY A 38 9.34 -9.11 -16.38
N ASN A 39 9.20 -10.39 -16.04
CA ASN A 39 8.21 -10.87 -15.08
C ASN A 39 8.48 -10.38 -13.64
N ALA A 40 9.74 -10.27 -13.22
CA ALA A 40 10.08 -9.82 -11.87
C ALA A 40 9.61 -8.38 -11.57
N LEU A 41 9.80 -7.47 -12.53
CA LEU A 41 9.34 -6.08 -12.38
C LEU A 41 7.81 -5.97 -12.49
N CYS A 42 7.17 -6.74 -13.37
CA CYS A 42 5.70 -6.81 -13.45
C CYS A 42 5.10 -7.17 -12.09
N LYS A 43 5.60 -8.25 -11.47
CA LYS A 43 5.16 -8.70 -10.15
C LYS A 43 5.41 -7.66 -9.05
N THR A 44 6.54 -6.97 -9.12
CA THR A 44 6.91 -5.93 -8.15
C THR A 44 5.99 -4.73 -8.25
N VAL A 45 5.68 -4.26 -9.47
CA VAL A 45 4.78 -3.13 -9.71
C VAL A 45 3.37 -3.44 -9.22
N ILE A 46 2.84 -4.62 -9.56
CA ILE A 46 1.53 -5.08 -9.07
C ILE A 46 1.51 -5.15 -7.53
N ALA A 47 2.57 -5.69 -6.91
CA ALA A 47 2.66 -5.76 -5.46
C ALA A 47 2.69 -4.38 -4.79
N ILE A 48 3.38 -3.40 -5.38
CA ILE A 48 3.44 -2.01 -4.90
C ILE A 48 2.07 -1.33 -5.01
N ASP A 49 1.33 -1.55 -6.09
CA ASP A 49 -0.01 -0.98 -6.27
C ASP A 49 -0.99 -1.51 -5.22
N TYR A 50 -0.98 -2.83 -4.97
CA TYR A 50 -1.76 -3.41 -3.87
C TYR A 50 -1.32 -2.84 -2.52
N TYR A 51 -0.02 -2.76 -2.27
CA TYR A 51 0.52 -2.18 -1.04
C TYR A 51 0.00 -0.76 -0.79
N ASN A 52 0.00 0.09 -1.82
CA ASN A 52 -0.55 1.44 -1.73
C ASN A 52 -2.05 1.39 -1.39
N MET A 53 -2.84 0.61 -2.13
CA MET A 53 -4.29 0.54 -1.94
C MET A 53 -4.68 0.17 -0.50
N PHE A 54 -4.02 -0.83 0.08
CA PHE A 54 -4.29 -1.26 1.45
C PHE A 54 -3.80 -0.24 2.47
N THR A 55 -2.56 0.26 2.33
CA THR A 55 -1.99 1.25 3.24
C THR A 55 -2.87 2.52 3.28
N SER A 56 -3.31 2.99 2.13
CA SER A 56 -4.18 4.17 1.99
C SER A 56 -5.53 3.94 2.65
N THR A 57 -6.18 2.80 2.38
CA THR A 57 -7.49 2.47 2.95
C THR A 57 -7.45 2.38 4.48
N PHE A 58 -6.47 1.64 5.04
CA PHE A 58 -6.33 1.50 6.49
C PHE A 58 -5.95 2.82 7.17
N THR A 59 -5.10 3.62 6.53
CA THR A 59 -4.69 4.94 7.04
C THR A 59 -5.88 5.89 7.07
N LEU A 60 -6.68 5.96 6.00
CA LEU A 60 -7.90 6.77 5.96
C LEU A 60 -8.91 6.31 7.02
N THR A 61 -9.13 4.99 7.14
CA THR A 61 -10.02 4.44 8.16
C THR A 61 -9.54 4.81 9.56
N ALA A 62 -8.24 4.73 9.83
CA ALA A 62 -7.66 5.11 11.09
C ALA A 62 -7.85 6.61 11.39
N MET A 63 -7.69 7.49 10.40
CA MET A 63 -7.95 8.93 10.53
C MET A 63 -9.43 9.23 10.76
N SER A 64 -10.35 8.52 10.10
CA SER A 64 -11.80 8.66 10.32
C SER A 64 -12.19 8.25 11.74
N VAL A 65 -11.64 7.13 12.23
CA VAL A 65 -11.86 6.67 13.61
C VAL A 65 -11.27 7.65 14.61
N ASP A 66 -10.06 8.17 14.37
CA ASP A 66 -9.44 9.19 15.23
C ASP A 66 -10.32 10.44 15.36
N ARG A 67 -10.85 10.94 14.24
CA ARG A 67 -11.82 12.06 14.25
C ARG A 67 -13.11 11.72 14.98
N TYR A 68 -13.65 10.52 14.78
CA TYR A 68 -14.86 10.07 15.49
C TYR A 68 -14.65 10.04 17.01
N VAL A 69 -13.55 9.44 17.47
CA VAL A 69 -13.21 9.34 18.90
C VAL A 69 -12.93 10.72 19.50
N ALA A 70 -12.24 11.61 18.78
CA ALA A 70 -11.99 12.97 19.24
C ALA A 70 -13.28 13.78 19.49
N ILE A 71 -14.31 13.58 18.65
CA ILE A 71 -15.59 14.30 18.75
C ILE A 71 -16.50 13.66 19.80
N CYS A 72 -16.69 12.34 19.75
CA CYS A 72 -17.66 11.65 20.61
C CYS A 72 -17.10 11.25 21.98
N HIS A 73 -15.79 11.04 22.10
CA HIS A 73 -15.14 10.50 23.30
C HIS A 73 -13.78 11.16 23.60
N PRO A 74 -13.75 12.46 23.96
CA PRO A 74 -12.53 13.26 24.08
C PRO A 74 -11.53 12.75 25.13
N ILE A 75 -11.98 12.05 26.17
CA ILE A 75 -11.10 11.47 27.21
C ILE A 75 -10.39 10.18 26.72
N ARG A 76 -11.04 9.38 25.86
CA ARG A 76 -10.44 8.18 25.26
C ARG A 76 -9.53 8.49 24.06
N ALA A 77 -9.67 9.67 23.45
CA ALA A 77 -8.83 10.12 22.34
C ALA A 77 -7.33 10.21 22.72
N LEU A 78 -7.02 10.43 24.00
CA LEU A 78 -5.64 10.46 24.50
C LEU A 78 -4.97 9.08 24.50
N ASP A 79 -5.74 7.99 24.61
CA ASP A 79 -5.24 6.62 24.80
C ASP A 79 -5.20 5.82 23.47
N VAL A 80 -6.12 6.11 22.54
CA VAL A 80 -6.23 5.50 21.19
C VAL A 80 -5.04 5.82 20.26
N ARG A 81 -4.13 6.70 20.70
CA ARG A 81 -2.94 7.15 19.98
C ARG A 81 -1.79 6.11 20.00
N THR A 82 -2.10 4.82 19.93
CA THR A 82 -1.15 3.73 20.22
C THR A 82 -0.57 3.08 18.96
N SER A 83 0.73 2.73 19.02
CA SER A 83 1.56 2.05 18.00
C SER A 83 0.99 0.77 17.37
N SER A 84 -0.07 0.18 17.94
CA SER A 84 -0.68 -1.07 17.47
C SER A 84 -1.18 -1.02 16.03
N LYS A 85 -1.58 0.16 15.54
CA LYS A 85 -2.01 0.36 14.15
C LYS A 85 -0.85 0.35 13.15
N ALA A 86 0.32 0.86 13.54
CA ALA A 86 1.53 0.77 12.70
C ALA A 86 2.03 -0.68 12.61
N GLN A 87 1.91 -1.43 13.71
CA GLN A 87 2.18 -2.86 13.73
C GLN A 87 1.17 -3.65 12.88
N ALA A 88 -0.12 -3.26 12.90
CA ALA A 88 -1.14 -3.85 12.03
C ALA A 88 -0.89 -3.56 10.55
N VAL A 89 -0.41 -2.36 10.20
CA VAL A 89 0.02 -2.01 8.83
C VAL A 89 1.20 -2.89 8.42
N ASN A 90 2.24 -3.01 9.25
CA ASN A 90 3.38 -3.89 8.95
C ASN A 90 2.98 -5.37 8.80
N VAL A 91 2.03 -5.87 9.61
CA VAL A 91 1.51 -7.22 9.49
C VAL A 91 0.65 -7.39 8.23
N ALA A 92 -0.19 -6.40 7.89
CA ALA A 92 -0.99 -6.42 6.67
C ALA A 92 -0.11 -6.41 5.43
N ILE A 93 0.98 -5.63 5.44
CA ILE A 93 1.99 -5.57 4.39
C ILE A 93 2.62 -6.95 4.15
N TRP A 94 3.07 -7.61 5.22
CA TRP A 94 3.67 -8.95 5.13
C TRP A 94 2.66 -10.01 4.68
N ALA A 95 1.42 -9.93 5.17
CA ALA A 95 0.34 -10.83 4.76
C ALA A 95 -0.03 -10.62 3.29
N LEU A 96 -0.10 -9.39 2.80
CA LEU A 96 -0.43 -9.08 1.41
C LEU A 96 0.69 -9.45 0.45
N ALA A 97 1.94 -9.18 0.82
CA ALA A 97 3.11 -9.59 0.04
C ALA A 97 3.19 -11.12 -0.11
N SER A 98 2.83 -11.87 0.93
CA SER A 98 2.79 -13.34 0.87
C SER A 98 1.56 -13.87 0.12
N VAL A 99 0.37 -13.29 0.32
CA VAL A 99 -0.88 -13.68 -0.35
C VAL A 99 -0.89 -13.33 -1.84
N VAL A 100 -0.22 -12.26 -2.26
CA VAL A 100 -0.09 -11.90 -3.68
C VAL A 100 1.16 -12.54 -4.29
N GLY A 101 2.28 -12.55 -3.57
CA GLY A 101 3.54 -13.12 -4.06
C GLY A 101 3.46 -14.61 -4.34
N VAL A 102 2.74 -15.40 -3.52
CA VAL A 102 2.64 -16.85 -3.71
C VAL A 102 1.78 -17.23 -4.94
N PRO A 103 0.55 -16.74 -5.14
CA PRO A 103 -0.27 -17.09 -6.29
C PRO A 103 0.25 -16.47 -7.59
N VAL A 104 0.84 -15.28 -7.55
CA VAL A 104 1.46 -14.65 -8.72
C VAL A 104 2.78 -15.35 -9.09
N ALA A 105 3.54 -15.88 -8.12
CA ALA A 105 4.67 -16.78 -8.40
C ALA A 105 4.24 -18.08 -9.09
N ILE A 106 3.05 -18.60 -8.76
CA ILE A 106 2.54 -19.87 -9.27
C ILE A 106 1.76 -19.72 -10.59
N MET A 107 1.02 -18.63 -10.81
CA MET A 107 0.10 -18.46 -11.96
C MET A 107 0.48 -17.33 -12.92
N GLY A 108 1.25 -16.32 -12.47
CA GLY A 108 1.57 -15.14 -13.27
C GLY A 108 2.83 -15.34 -14.12
N SER A 109 2.66 -15.78 -15.37
CA SER A 109 3.59 -15.47 -16.46
C SER A 109 3.19 -14.13 -17.05
N ALA A 110 4.07 -13.14 -17.03
CA ALA A 110 3.93 -12.00 -17.95
C ALA A 110 3.73 -12.58 -19.36
N GLN A 111 2.74 -12.09 -20.12
CA GLN A 111 2.64 -12.38 -21.55
C GLN A 111 3.89 -11.76 -22.19
N VAL A 112 4.92 -12.59 -22.34
CA VAL A 112 6.04 -12.32 -23.22
C VAL A 112 5.47 -12.55 -24.61
N GLU A 113 5.39 -11.49 -25.41
CA GLU A 113 5.19 -11.66 -26.84
C GLU A 113 6.47 -12.36 -27.34
N ASP A 114 6.37 -13.68 -27.56
CA ASP A 114 7.38 -14.47 -28.26
C ASP A 114 7.33 -14.06 -29.74
N GLU A 115 8.14 -13.08 -30.13
CA GLU A 115 8.66 -12.91 -31.50
C GLU A 115 10.11 -12.40 -31.49
#